data_AF-A0A847LW44-F1
#
_entry.id   AF-A0A847LW44-F1
#
_cell.length_a   1.000
_cell.length_b   1.000
_cell.length_c   1.000
_cell.angle_alpha   90.00
_cell.angle_beta   90.00
_cell.angle_gamma   90.00
#
_symmetry.space_group_name_H-M   'P 1'
#
loop_
_entity.id
_entity.type
_entity.pdbx_description
1 polymer ?
#
loop_
_entity_poly.entity_id
_entity_poly.type
_entity_poly.pdbx_seq_one_letter_code
_entity_poly.pdbx_strand_id
1 'polypeptide(L)'
;MNISEVLKTAMRGELEGRELYKTMAEKTDDSRAKEIFSKMSDEENSHLTILQQILKHIAKGEDYTIPQIPKKVTFEAGESPIFSKDFKKRIKDKHFEMSALSMALKLEYDSFTFYSQCEKDTDDKALKSFFKYLSAWEKEHYDNINKQMKFLEDDYFVANQFTPF
;
A
#
# COMPACT_ATOMS: atom_id res chain seq x y z
N MET A 1 -6.25 -23.58 -8.31
CA MET A 1 -6.57 -22.24 -7.77
C MET A 1 -7.97 -21.84 -8.23
N ASN A 2 -8.87 -21.35 -7.35
CA ASN A 2 -10.13 -20.76 -7.79
C ASN A 2 -9.91 -19.26 -8.02
N ILE A 3 -9.83 -18.84 -9.29
CA ILE A 3 -9.46 -17.46 -9.64
C ILE A 3 -10.43 -16.42 -9.10
N SER A 4 -11.73 -16.71 -9.07
CA SER A 4 -12.74 -15.77 -8.58
C SER A 4 -12.58 -15.48 -7.09
N GLU A 5 -12.24 -16.50 -6.29
CA GLU A 5 -11.98 -16.32 -4.85
C GLU A 5 -10.65 -15.61 -4.59
N VAL A 6 -9.63 -15.85 -5.42
CA VAL A 6 -8.36 -15.11 -5.40
C VAL A 6 -8.58 -13.63 -5.68
N LEU A 7 -9.34 -13.30 -6.72
CA LEU A 7 -9.64 -11.90 -7.06
C LEU A 7 -10.46 -11.20 -5.97
N LYS A 8 -11.43 -11.88 -5.36
CA LYS A 8 -12.17 -11.32 -4.20
C LYS A 8 -11.28 -11.07 -2.99
N THR A 9 -10.29 -11.93 -2.77
CA THR A 9 -9.31 -11.77 -1.68
C THR A 9 -8.42 -10.56 -1.97
N ALA A 10 -7.88 -10.47 -3.20
CA ALA A 10 -7.13 -9.31 -3.69
C ALA A 10 -7.91 -8.01 -3.47
N MET A 11 -9.16 -7.94 -3.95
CA MET A 11 -10.02 -6.77 -3.82
C MET A 11 -10.26 -6.33 -2.37
N ARG A 12 -10.23 -7.26 -1.40
CA ARG A 12 -10.36 -6.91 0.01
C ARG A 12 -9.10 -6.22 0.52
N GLY A 13 -7.92 -6.73 0.17
CA GLY A 13 -6.63 -6.11 0.50
C GLY A 13 -6.55 -4.69 -0.03
N GLU A 14 -6.81 -4.48 -1.33
CA GLU A 14 -6.79 -3.14 -1.96
C GLU A 14 -7.82 -2.19 -1.32
N LEU A 15 -9.00 -2.68 -0.94
CA LEU A 15 -10.00 -1.86 -0.27
C LEU A 15 -9.54 -1.44 1.14
N GLU A 16 -8.93 -2.36 1.88
CA GLU A 16 -8.37 -2.09 3.21
C GLU A 16 -7.22 -1.08 3.13
N GLY A 17 -6.29 -1.25 2.18
CA GLY A 17 -5.20 -0.31 1.89
C GLY A 17 -5.73 1.08 1.52
N ARG A 18 -6.68 1.14 0.57
CA ARG A 18 -7.34 2.39 0.17
C ARG A 18 -7.94 3.15 1.35
N GLU A 19 -8.77 2.49 2.16
CA GLU A 19 -9.44 3.17 3.28
C GLU A 19 -8.46 3.58 4.38
N LEU A 20 -7.39 2.78 4.60
CA LEU A 20 -6.32 3.15 5.51
C LEU A 20 -5.62 4.44 5.04
N TYR A 21 -5.13 4.48 3.80
CA TYR A 21 -4.43 5.65 3.27
C TYR A 21 -5.29 6.90 3.22
N LYS A 22 -6.56 6.76 2.83
CA LYS A 22 -7.54 7.84 2.91
C LYS A 22 -7.66 8.38 4.34
N THR A 23 -7.80 7.50 5.33
CA THR A 23 -7.89 7.89 6.74
C THR A 23 -6.61 8.58 7.22
N MET A 24 -5.44 8.10 6.82
CA MET A 24 -4.15 8.72 7.15
C MET A 24 -4.04 10.12 6.54
N ALA A 25 -4.44 10.30 5.28
CA ALA A 25 -4.46 11.59 4.62
C ALA A 25 -5.40 12.59 5.30
N GLU A 26 -6.59 12.13 5.72
CA GLU A 26 -7.58 12.97 6.40
C GLU A 26 -7.11 13.42 7.80
N LYS A 27 -6.41 12.55 8.53
CA LYS A 27 -6.06 12.77 9.94
C LYS A 27 -4.70 13.43 10.18
N THR A 28 -3.75 13.29 9.26
CA THR A 28 -2.42 13.89 9.45
C THR A 28 -2.44 15.42 9.29
N ASP A 29 -1.62 16.10 10.09
CA ASP A 29 -1.37 17.53 10.01
C ASP A 29 -0.15 17.89 9.14
N ASP A 30 0.60 16.89 8.65
CA ASP A 30 1.71 17.10 7.73
C ASP A 30 1.20 17.18 6.28
N SER A 31 1.35 18.34 5.65
CA SER A 31 0.83 18.59 4.30
C SER A 31 1.42 17.65 3.24
N ARG A 32 2.70 17.30 3.40
CA ARG A 32 3.38 16.37 2.50
C ARG A 32 2.85 14.95 2.67
N ALA A 33 2.76 14.45 3.90
CA ALA A 33 2.19 13.14 4.16
C ALA A 33 0.74 13.05 3.67
N LYS A 34 -0.07 14.11 3.87
CA LYS A 34 -1.44 14.19 3.33
C LYS A 34 -1.45 13.98 1.81
N GLU A 35 -0.61 14.70 1.07
CA GLU A 35 -0.54 14.55 -0.39
C GLU A 35 -0.14 13.12 -0.81
N ILE A 36 0.88 12.55 -0.16
CA ILE A 36 1.36 11.21 -0.49
C ILE A 36 0.30 10.16 -0.19
N PHE A 37 -0.32 10.17 1.00
CA PHE A 37 -1.35 9.21 1.37
C PHE A 37 -2.62 9.36 0.51
N SER A 38 -3.00 10.58 0.12
CA SER A 38 -4.10 10.76 -0.84
C SER A 38 -3.80 10.08 -2.16
N LYS A 39 -2.58 10.25 -2.70
CA LYS A 39 -2.22 9.60 -3.96
C LYS A 39 -2.12 8.09 -3.82
N MET A 40 -1.55 7.55 -2.73
CA MET A 40 -1.52 6.11 -2.48
C MET A 40 -2.95 5.54 -2.40
N SER A 41 -3.88 6.23 -1.74
CA SER A 41 -5.30 5.84 -1.74
C SER A 41 -5.91 5.79 -3.16
N ASP A 42 -5.50 6.67 -4.06
CA ASP A 42 -5.97 6.67 -5.45
C ASP A 42 -5.35 5.51 -6.27
N GLU A 43 -4.12 5.10 -5.94
CA GLU A 43 -3.46 3.92 -6.52
C GLU A 43 -4.17 2.63 -6.13
N GLU A 44 -4.40 2.42 -4.84
CA GLU A 44 -5.16 1.26 -4.32
C GLU A 44 -6.56 1.18 -4.96
N ASN A 45 -7.21 2.33 -5.14
CA ASN A 45 -8.50 2.39 -5.83
C ASN A 45 -8.40 1.97 -7.30
N SER A 46 -7.29 2.30 -7.96
CA SER A 46 -7.02 1.91 -9.34
C SER A 46 -6.79 0.41 -9.44
N HIS A 47 -5.99 -0.19 -8.56
CA HIS A 47 -5.81 -1.64 -8.47
C HIS A 47 -7.15 -2.36 -8.25
N LEU A 48 -7.93 -1.91 -7.25
CA LEU A 48 -9.27 -2.42 -6.95
C LEU A 48 -10.19 -2.39 -8.18
N THR A 49 -10.20 -1.28 -8.90
CA THR A 49 -11.03 -1.11 -10.10
C THR A 49 -10.66 -2.12 -11.19
N ILE A 50 -9.37 -2.36 -11.39
CA ILE A 50 -8.88 -3.33 -12.39
C ILE A 50 -9.28 -4.76 -11.99
N LEU A 51 -9.09 -5.13 -10.72
CA LEU A 51 -9.50 -6.44 -10.20
C LEU A 51 -11.01 -6.68 -10.38
N GLN A 52 -11.84 -5.67 -10.09
CA GLN A 52 -13.29 -5.73 -10.29
C GLN A 52 -13.67 -5.95 -11.76
N GLN A 53 -12.99 -5.28 -12.68
CA GLN A 53 -13.22 -5.45 -14.12
C GLN A 53 -12.89 -6.88 -14.56
N ILE A 54 -11.73 -7.40 -14.16
CA ILE A 54 -11.32 -8.77 -14.48
C ILE A 54 -12.34 -9.79 -13.94
N LEU A 55 -12.72 -9.66 -12.65
CA LEU A 55 -13.69 -10.56 -12.03
C LEU A 55 -15.04 -10.53 -12.76
N LYS A 56 -15.49 -9.35 -13.19
CA LYS A 56 -16.75 -9.17 -13.93
C LYS A 56 -16.73 -9.88 -15.28
N HIS A 57 -15.62 -9.83 -16.02
CA HIS A 57 -15.48 -10.54 -17.29
C HIS A 57 -15.44 -12.06 -17.08
N ILE A 58 -14.65 -12.53 -16.12
CA ILE A 58 -14.58 -13.96 -15.76
C ILE A 58 -15.97 -14.50 -15.36
N ALA A 59 -16.73 -13.75 -14.56
CA ALA A 59 -18.07 -14.15 -14.13
C ALA A 59 -19.09 -14.29 -15.29
N LYS A 60 -18.83 -13.62 -16.42
CA LYS A 60 -19.66 -13.72 -17.63
C LYS A 60 -19.13 -14.71 -18.66
N GLY A 61 -17.97 -15.32 -18.41
CA GLY A 61 -17.27 -16.14 -19.41
C GLY A 61 -16.76 -15.34 -20.60
N GLU A 62 -16.52 -14.04 -20.41
CA GLU A 62 -15.94 -13.15 -21.43
C GLU A 62 -14.41 -13.12 -21.30
N ASP A 63 -13.72 -12.92 -22.43
CA ASP A 63 -12.31 -12.58 -22.41
C ASP A 63 -12.11 -11.24 -21.69
N TYR A 64 -10.98 -11.11 -21.00
CA TYR A 64 -10.59 -9.89 -20.30
C TYR A 64 -9.25 -9.38 -20.81
N THR A 65 -9.05 -8.07 -20.66
CA THR A 65 -7.76 -7.42 -20.90
C THR A 65 -7.32 -6.76 -19.61
N ILE A 66 -6.02 -6.76 -19.35
CA ILE A 66 -5.47 -6.02 -18.22
C ILE A 66 -5.20 -4.60 -18.73
N PRO A 67 -5.93 -3.60 -18.24
CA PRO A 67 -5.68 -2.21 -18.60
C PRO A 67 -4.30 -1.78 -18.08
N GLN A 68 -3.76 -0.73 -18.69
CA GLN A 68 -2.55 -0.09 -18.17
C GLN A 68 -2.85 0.47 -16.78
N ILE A 69 -2.02 0.13 -15.81
CA ILE A 69 -2.13 0.72 -14.47
C ILE A 69 -1.64 2.18 -14.56
N PRO A 70 -2.32 3.13 -13.89
CA PRO A 70 -1.89 4.52 -13.82
C PRO A 70 -0.43 4.70 -13.37
N LYS A 71 0.11 5.91 -13.51
CA LYS A 71 1.47 6.21 -13.06
C LYS A 71 1.58 6.08 -11.53
N LYS A 72 2.70 5.49 -11.09
CA LYS A 72 3.08 5.41 -9.68
C LYS A 72 3.24 6.79 -9.04
N VAL A 73 2.93 6.87 -7.76
CA VAL A 73 3.29 7.92 -6.83
C VAL A 73 4.81 8.05 -6.83
N THR A 74 5.25 9.28 -6.99
CA THR A 74 6.67 9.60 -6.87
C THR A 74 6.93 9.99 -5.42
N PHE A 75 7.76 9.20 -4.75
CA PHE A 75 8.30 9.54 -3.43
C PHE A 75 9.55 10.39 -3.58
N GLU A 76 9.79 11.31 -2.65
CA GLU A 76 11.07 12.04 -2.67
C GLU A 76 12.23 11.07 -2.42
N ALA A 77 13.31 11.25 -3.17
CA ALA A 77 14.54 10.52 -2.95
C ALA A 77 15.18 10.95 -1.62
N GLY A 78 15.39 9.99 -0.72
CA GLY A 78 16.05 10.24 0.56
C GLY A 78 15.50 9.37 1.69
N GLU A 79 15.94 9.61 2.92
CA GLU A 79 15.57 8.82 4.10
C GLU A 79 14.11 9.02 4.55
N SER A 80 13.49 10.16 4.25
CA SER A 80 12.09 10.45 4.57
C SER A 80 11.28 10.56 3.27
N PRO A 81 10.60 9.48 2.84
CA PRO A 81 9.84 9.49 1.59
C PRO A 81 8.43 10.10 1.72
N ILE A 82 7.81 10.09 2.91
CA ILE A 82 6.40 10.44 3.12
C ILE A 82 6.24 11.67 4.01
N PHE A 83 6.61 11.58 5.29
CA PHE A 83 6.49 12.68 6.25
C PHE A 83 7.62 13.69 6.08
N SER A 84 7.36 14.95 6.40
CA SER A 84 8.41 15.97 6.42
C SER A 84 9.38 15.79 7.60
N LYS A 85 10.57 16.41 7.49
CA LYS A 85 11.51 16.49 8.63
C LYS A 85 10.92 17.28 9.80
N ASP A 86 10.02 18.22 9.56
CA ASP A 86 9.38 19.00 10.62
C ASP A 86 8.32 18.20 11.37
N PHE A 87 7.67 17.24 10.72
CA PHE A 87 6.83 16.25 11.40
C PHE A 87 7.64 15.45 12.41
N LYS A 88 8.82 14.95 11.99
CA LYS A 88 9.75 14.21 12.87
C LYS A 88 10.16 15.01 14.11
N LYS A 89 10.41 16.32 13.98
CA LYS A 89 10.71 17.19 15.13
C LYS A 89 9.55 17.32 16.13
N ARG A 90 8.31 17.07 15.70
CA ARG A 90 7.08 17.13 16.49
C ARG A 90 6.44 15.75 16.68
N ILE A 91 7.25 14.69 16.68
CA ILE A 91 6.79 13.29 16.69
C ILE A 91 6.21 12.82 18.04
N LYS A 92 6.43 13.59 19.12
CA LYS A 92 5.86 13.29 20.42
C LYS A 92 4.32 13.19 20.33
N ASP A 93 3.75 12.16 20.96
CA ASP A 93 2.31 11.88 20.98
C ASP A 93 1.65 11.59 19.61
N LYS A 94 2.44 11.44 18.51
CA LYS A 94 1.96 11.05 17.17
C LYS A 94 1.68 9.53 17.06
N HIS A 95 0.99 8.99 18.06
CA HIS A 95 0.70 7.56 18.19
C HIS A 95 -0.17 7.03 17.05
N PHE A 96 -1.10 7.84 16.55
CA PHE A 96 -1.96 7.48 15.43
C PHE A 96 -1.13 7.21 14.18
N GLU A 97 -0.24 8.13 13.80
CA GLU A 97 0.57 8.01 12.59
C GLU A 97 1.53 6.81 12.66
N MET A 98 2.16 6.58 13.81
CA MET A 98 3.04 5.41 14.00
C MET A 98 2.27 4.08 13.94
N SER A 99 1.07 4.04 14.54
CA SER A 99 0.22 2.85 14.48
C SER A 99 -0.29 2.61 13.04
N ALA A 100 -0.71 3.66 12.35
CA ALA A 100 -1.20 3.57 10.98
C ALA A 100 -0.09 3.18 9.99
N LEU A 101 1.14 3.69 10.14
CA LEU A 101 2.30 3.22 9.36
C LEU A 101 2.59 1.73 9.63
N SER A 102 2.46 1.27 10.88
CA SER A 102 2.67 -0.14 11.23
C SER A 102 1.60 -1.04 10.59
N MET A 103 0.35 -0.59 10.57
CA MET A 103 -0.74 -1.28 9.86
C MET A 103 -0.50 -1.30 8.35
N ALA A 104 -0.08 -0.17 7.77
CA ALA A 104 0.24 -0.07 6.35
C ALA A 104 1.34 -1.07 5.98
N LEU A 105 2.43 -1.13 6.75
CA LEU A 105 3.50 -2.12 6.54
C LEU A 105 3.00 -3.56 6.50
N LYS A 106 2.06 -3.89 7.39
CA LYS A 106 1.49 -5.23 7.42
C LYS A 106 0.64 -5.49 6.18
N LEU A 107 -0.25 -4.56 5.83
CA LEU A 107 -1.13 -4.70 4.67
C LEU A 107 -0.31 -4.84 3.38
N GLU A 108 0.65 -3.95 3.15
CA GLU A 108 1.52 -3.99 1.98
C GLU A 108 2.35 -5.28 1.91
N TYR A 109 2.86 -5.74 3.05
CA TYR A 109 3.59 -7.02 3.12
C TYR A 109 2.71 -8.21 2.76
N ASP A 110 1.53 -8.27 3.34
CA ASP A 110 0.57 -9.33 3.06
C ASP A 110 0.12 -9.28 1.58
N SER A 111 -0.14 -8.10 1.03
CA SER A 111 -0.51 -7.90 -0.39
C SER A 111 0.60 -8.33 -1.35
N PHE A 112 1.84 -7.84 -1.20
CA PHE A 112 2.90 -8.16 -2.16
C PHE A 112 3.27 -9.65 -2.12
N THR A 113 3.23 -10.28 -0.94
CA THR A 113 3.49 -11.72 -0.79
C THR A 113 2.35 -12.54 -1.37
N PHE A 114 1.09 -12.14 -1.14
CA PHE A 114 -0.09 -12.75 -1.73
C PHE A 114 -0.03 -12.71 -3.27
N TYR A 115 0.26 -11.56 -3.86
CA TYR A 115 0.38 -11.45 -5.32
C TYR A 115 1.56 -12.23 -5.89
N SER A 116 2.70 -12.26 -5.20
CA SER A 116 3.83 -13.11 -5.60
C SER A 116 3.45 -14.60 -5.60
N GLN A 117 2.60 -15.04 -4.68
CA GLN A 117 2.09 -16.40 -4.66
C GLN A 117 1.09 -16.64 -5.81
N CYS A 118 0.18 -15.71 -6.05
CA CYS A 118 -0.78 -15.80 -7.16
C CYS A 118 -0.08 -15.85 -8.54
N GLU A 119 1.01 -15.10 -8.73
CA GLU A 119 1.86 -15.19 -9.93
C GLU A 119 2.36 -16.62 -10.17
N LYS A 120 2.82 -17.30 -9.11
CA LYS A 120 3.37 -18.65 -9.19
C LYS A 120 2.29 -19.69 -9.46
N ASP A 121 1.12 -19.53 -8.85
CA ASP A 121 0.05 -20.53 -8.84
C ASP A 121 -0.91 -20.45 -10.04
N THR A 122 -0.81 -19.39 -10.85
CA THR A 122 -1.63 -19.24 -12.06
C THR A 122 -0.92 -19.76 -13.31
N ASP A 123 -1.66 -20.46 -14.17
CA ASP A 123 -1.21 -20.86 -15.51
C ASP A 123 -1.60 -19.83 -16.60
N ASP A 124 -2.50 -18.91 -16.26
CA ASP A 124 -2.94 -17.84 -17.17
C ASP A 124 -1.83 -16.78 -17.29
N LYS A 125 -1.32 -16.61 -18.51
CA LYS A 125 -0.20 -15.69 -18.80
C LYS A 125 -0.54 -14.22 -18.54
N ALA A 126 -1.79 -13.83 -18.78
CA ALA A 126 -2.26 -12.47 -18.54
C ALA A 126 -2.27 -12.21 -17.03
N LEU A 127 -2.94 -13.06 -16.26
CA LEU A 127 -2.98 -12.94 -14.80
C LEU A 127 -1.62 -13.06 -14.15
N LYS A 128 -0.75 -13.94 -14.66
CA LYS A 128 0.64 -14.04 -14.18
C LYS A 128 1.35 -12.71 -14.27
N SER A 129 1.27 -12.07 -15.45
CA SER A 129 1.89 -10.77 -15.69
C SER A 129 1.28 -9.68 -14.80
N PHE A 130 -0.03 -9.72 -14.59
CA PHE A 130 -0.73 -8.78 -13.72
C PHE A 130 -0.37 -8.92 -12.24
N PHE A 131 -0.39 -10.14 -11.69
CA PHE A 131 -0.02 -10.38 -10.29
C PHE A 131 1.45 -10.06 -10.04
N LYS A 132 2.34 -10.37 -11.00
CA LYS A 132 3.73 -9.92 -10.92
C LYS A 132 3.84 -8.41 -10.83
N TYR A 133 3.02 -7.70 -11.61
CA TYR A 133 3.00 -6.25 -11.61
C TYR A 133 2.49 -5.68 -10.28
N LEU A 134 1.34 -6.15 -9.77
CA LEU A 134 0.82 -5.75 -8.46
C LEU A 134 1.82 -6.06 -7.35
N SER A 135 2.39 -7.26 -7.30
CA SER A 135 3.43 -7.62 -6.32
C SER A 135 4.60 -6.63 -6.30
N ALA A 136 5.02 -6.12 -7.47
CA ALA A 136 6.07 -5.11 -7.54
C ALA A 136 5.62 -3.72 -7.07
N TRP A 137 4.33 -3.38 -7.17
CA TRP A 137 3.75 -2.14 -6.64
C TRP A 137 3.66 -2.15 -5.12
N GLU A 138 2.95 -3.13 -4.58
CA GLU A 138 2.78 -3.32 -3.14
C GLU A 138 4.15 -3.44 -2.42
N LYS A 139 5.14 -4.08 -3.08
CA LYS A 139 6.50 -4.13 -2.53
C LYS A 139 7.16 -2.74 -2.48
N GLU A 140 6.95 -1.89 -3.48
CA GLU A 140 7.49 -0.54 -3.50
C GLU A 140 6.80 0.35 -2.46
N HIS A 141 5.49 0.23 -2.29
CA HIS A 141 4.76 0.85 -1.19
C HIS A 141 5.33 0.41 0.16
N TYR A 142 5.44 -0.90 0.40
CA TYR A 142 6.08 -1.46 1.60
C TYR A 142 7.47 -0.86 1.85
N ASP A 143 8.34 -0.86 0.83
CA ASP A 143 9.71 -0.38 0.97
C ASP A 143 9.76 1.12 1.36
N ASN A 144 8.90 1.95 0.77
CA ASN A 144 8.80 3.37 1.09
C ASN A 144 8.25 3.62 2.50
N ILE A 145 7.20 2.89 2.90
CA ILE A 145 6.64 2.99 4.25
C ILE A 145 7.64 2.50 5.29
N ASN A 146 8.38 1.43 5.01
CA ASN A 146 9.38 0.87 5.92
C ASN A 146 10.53 1.84 6.11
N LYS A 147 10.96 2.49 5.03
CA LYS A 147 11.94 3.56 5.10
C LYS A 147 11.44 4.74 5.93
N GLN A 148 10.19 5.14 5.74
CA GLN A 148 9.56 6.19 6.56
C GLN A 148 9.48 5.81 8.03
N MET A 149 9.10 4.57 8.35
CA MET A 149 9.01 4.06 9.72
C MET A 149 10.37 4.17 10.41
N LYS A 150 11.42 3.63 9.78
CA LYS A 150 12.80 3.70 10.28
C LYS A 150 13.28 5.13 10.47
N PHE A 151 12.85 6.04 9.60
CA PHE A 151 13.19 7.46 9.75
C PHE A 151 12.56 8.10 11.00
N LEU A 152 11.40 7.63 11.47
CA LEU A 152 10.68 8.23 12.61
C LEU A 152 10.90 7.48 13.93
N GLU A 153 11.20 6.19 13.88
CA GLU A 153 11.12 5.27 15.00
C GLU A 153 11.96 5.72 16.21
N ASP A 154 13.27 5.91 16.05
CA ASP A 154 14.15 6.28 17.17
C ASP A 154 13.67 7.55 17.90
N ASP A 155 13.37 8.61 17.14
CA ASP A 155 12.89 9.88 17.70
C ASP A 155 11.54 9.73 18.37
N TYR A 156 10.64 8.90 17.84
CA TYR A 156 9.36 8.59 18.48
C TYR A 156 9.56 7.88 19.81
N PHE A 157 10.42 6.86 19.88
CA PHE A 157 10.69 6.13 21.11
C PHE A 157 11.34 7.02 22.17
N VAL A 158 12.32 7.84 21.79
CA VAL A 158 12.97 8.80 22.69
C VAL A 158 11.98 9.86 23.19
N ALA A 159 11.20 10.48 22.30
CA ALA A 159 10.28 11.56 22.66
C ALA A 159 9.14 11.10 23.60
N ASN A 160 8.75 9.82 23.53
CA ASN A 160 7.69 9.23 24.34
C ASN A 160 8.22 8.39 25.52
N GLN A 161 9.53 8.41 25.79
CA GLN A 161 10.16 7.68 26.91
C GLN A 161 9.92 6.15 26.84
N PHE A 162 9.90 5.58 25.64
CA PHE A 162 9.76 4.15 25.41
C PHE A 162 11.10 3.41 25.26
N THR A 163 12.24 4.13 25.29
CA THR A 163 13.58 3.54 25.26
C THR A 163 13.92 2.86 26.60
N PRO A 164 14.41 1.61 26.62
CA PRO A 164 14.98 1.01 27.82
C PRO A 164 16.18 1.84 28.32
N PHE A 165 16.31 1.96 29.65
CA PHE A 165 17.40 2.65 30.34
C PHE A 165 18.75 1.95 30.17
#